data_AF-A0A661I3R3-F1
#
_entry.id   AF-A0A661I3R3-F1
#
_cell.length_a   1.000
_cell.length_b   1.000
_cell.length_c   1.000
_cell.angle_alpha   90.00
_cell.angle_beta   90.00
_cell.angle_gamma   90.00
#
_symmetry.space_group_name_H-M   'P 1'
#
loop_
_entity.id
_entity.type
_entity.pdbx_description
1 polymer ?
#
loop_
_entity_poly.entity_id
_entity_poly.type
_entity_poly.pdbx_seq_one_letter_code
_entity_poly.pdbx_strand_id
1 'polypeptide(L)'
;MIYFSGQGCGVCKVLQPKIKQAFDKYYPLIKQYYFDIEEYKEFAISHNVFSMPTVLVFLDGKEFIRKSRNMSVDGIVNDLKRPYSLLME
;
A
#
# COMPACT_ATOMS: atom_id res chain seq x y z
N MET A 1 3.28 5.13 2.15
CA MET A 1 2.56 3.99 1.57
C MET A 1 1.66 4.49 0.47
N ILE A 2 1.68 3.80 -0.67
CA ILE A 2 0.88 4.10 -1.85
C ILE A 2 0.00 2.88 -2.13
N TYR A 3 -1.31 3.11 -2.19
CA TYR A 3 -2.30 2.11 -2.56
C TYR A 3 -2.86 2.43 -3.95
N PHE A 4 -2.72 1.51 -4.88
CA PHE A 4 -3.25 1.61 -6.22
C PHE A 4 -4.56 0.80 -6.33
N SER A 5 -5.65 1.50 -6.65
CA SER A 5 -7.00 0.97 -6.85
C SER A 5 -7.46 1.17 -8.31
N GLY A 6 -8.69 0.76 -8.62
CA GLY A 6 -9.37 1.11 -9.86
C GLY A 6 -10.89 0.97 -9.73
N GLN A 7 -11.64 1.66 -10.59
CA GLN A 7 -13.10 1.78 -10.49
C GLN A 7 -13.83 0.43 -10.59
N GLY A 8 -13.28 -0.52 -11.34
CA GLY A 8 -13.82 -1.89 -11.50
C GLY A 8 -13.40 -2.90 -10.43
N CYS A 9 -12.65 -2.50 -9.40
CA CYS A 9 -12.01 -3.45 -8.47
C CYS A 9 -12.89 -3.80 -7.26
N GLY A 10 -13.63 -4.91 -7.33
CA GLY A 10 -14.44 -5.41 -6.22
C GLY A 10 -13.63 -5.68 -4.94
N VAL A 11 -12.42 -6.23 -5.07
CA VAL A 11 -11.53 -6.54 -3.94
C VAL A 11 -11.03 -5.26 -3.25
N CYS A 12 -10.81 -4.19 -4.03
CA CYS A 12 -10.30 -2.92 -3.51
C CYS A 12 -11.27 -2.29 -2.51
N LYS A 13 -12.58 -2.38 -2.77
CA LYS A 13 -13.65 -1.87 -1.87
C LYS A 13 -13.56 -2.46 -0.46
N VAL A 14 -13.07 -3.69 -0.33
CA VAL A 14 -12.92 -4.38 0.96
C VAL A 14 -11.52 -4.17 1.56
N LEU A 15 -10.47 -4.24 0.73
CA LEU A 15 -9.08 -4.15 1.23
C LEU A 15 -8.66 -2.73 1.60
N GLN A 16 -9.02 -1.73 0.81
CA GLN A 16 -8.61 -0.34 1.04
C GLN A 16 -8.96 0.16 2.46
N PRO A 17 -10.21 0.03 2.96
CA PRO A 17 -10.53 0.50 4.32
C PRO A 17 -9.79 -0.29 5.40
N LYS A 18 -9.59 -1.60 5.21
CA LYS A 18 -8.86 -2.43 6.18
C LYS A 18 -7.38 -2.07 6.25
N ILE A 19 -6.75 -1.82 5.09
CA ILE A 19 -5.36 -1.35 5.03
C ILE A 19 -5.25 0.03 5.69
N LYS A 20 -6.17 0.95 5.37
CA LYS A 20 -6.20 2.27 6.01
C LYS A 20 -6.22 2.16 7.53
N GLN A 21 -7.17 1.41 8.07
CA GLN A 21 -7.30 1.22 9.53
C GLN A 21 -6.05 0.56 10.14
N ALA A 22 -5.46 -0.42 9.47
CA ALA A 22 -4.25 -1.07 9.96
C ALA A 22 -3.05 -0.12 10.00
N PHE A 23 -2.85 0.71 8.98
CA PHE A 23 -1.76 1.69 8.97
C PHE A 23 -2.01 2.83 9.96
N ASP A 24 -3.25 3.33 10.06
CA ASP A 24 -3.61 4.33 11.08
C ASP A 24 -3.33 3.80 12.50
N LYS A 25 -3.58 2.51 12.75
CA LYS A 25 -3.38 1.87 14.06
C LYS A 25 -1.92 1.53 14.36
N TYR A 26 -1.22 0.90 13.44
CA TYR A 26 0.11 0.32 13.71
C TYR A 26 1.26 1.17 13.17
N TYR A 27 1.03 1.98 12.14
CA TYR A 27 2.07 2.72 11.41
C TYR A 27 1.70 4.20 11.19
N PRO A 28 1.32 4.96 12.24
CA PRO A 28 0.78 6.32 12.11
C PRO A 28 1.76 7.31 11.46
N LEU A 29 3.06 7.05 11.50
CA LEU A 29 4.08 7.91 10.87
C LEU A 29 4.22 7.67 9.36
N ILE A 30 3.69 6.55 8.84
CA ILE A 30 3.69 6.29 7.40
C ILE A 30 2.53 7.06 6.76
N LYS A 31 2.86 8.09 5.99
CA LYS A 31 1.88 8.80 5.15
C LYS A 31 1.23 7.85 4.14
N GLN A 32 -0.07 7.97 3.95
CA GLN A 32 -0.87 7.07 3.10
C GLN A 32 -1.42 7.85 1.91
N TYR A 33 -1.20 7.34 0.71
CA TYR A 33 -1.70 7.91 -0.53
C TYR A 33 -2.47 6.85 -1.31
N TYR A 34 -3.58 7.24 -1.92
CA TYR A 34 -4.45 6.36 -2.67
C TYR A 34 -4.62 6.91 -4.07
N PHE A 35 -4.36 6.08 -5.08
CA PHE A 35 -4.46 6.47 -6.48
C PHE A 35 -5.31 5.46 -7.24
N ASP A 36 -6.23 5.98 -8.04
CA ASP A 36 -6.90 5.18 -9.06
C ASP A 36 -5.97 5.06 -10.28
N ILE A 37 -5.62 3.84 -10.71
CA ILE A 37 -4.72 3.66 -11.84
C ILE A 37 -5.37 4.04 -13.18
N GLU A 38 -6.70 4.10 -13.26
CA GLU A 38 -7.41 4.53 -14.47
C GLU A 38 -7.32 6.05 -14.64
N GLU A 39 -7.32 6.79 -13.52
CA GLU A 39 -7.14 8.24 -13.47
C GLU A 39 -5.65 8.63 -13.57
N TYR A 40 -4.76 7.92 -12.87
CA TYR A 40 -3.32 8.24 -12.77
C TYR A 40 -2.44 7.20 -13.48
N LYS A 41 -2.72 6.91 -14.75
CA LYS A 41 -2.04 5.86 -15.54
C LYS A 41 -0.53 6.04 -15.61
N GLU A 42 -0.04 7.23 -15.97
CA GLU A 42 1.40 7.49 -16.11
C GLU A 42 2.14 7.32 -14.78
N PHE A 43 1.52 7.74 -13.67
CA PHE A 43 2.06 7.55 -12.34
C PHE A 43 2.14 6.07 -11.97
N ALA A 44 1.10 5.28 -12.24
CA ALA A 44 1.12 3.84 -12.02
C ALA A 44 2.20 3.14 -12.86
N ILE A 45 2.34 3.51 -14.15
CA ILE A 45 3.39 2.98 -15.04
C ILE A 45 4.79 3.32 -14.53
N SER A 46 5.03 4.56 -14.11
CA SER A 46 6.33 4.98 -13.56
C SER A 46 6.73 4.18 -12.30
N HIS A 47 5.75 3.63 -11.57
CA HIS A 47 5.96 2.77 -10.40
C HIS A 47 5.89 1.27 -10.72
N ASN A 48 5.87 0.90 -12.01
CA ASN A 48 5.72 -0.47 -12.50
C ASN A 48 4.48 -1.19 -11.94
N VAL A 49 3.36 -0.47 -11.84
CA VAL A 49 2.08 -0.99 -11.35
C VAL A 49 1.15 -1.24 -12.53
N PHE A 50 0.96 -2.51 -12.87
CA PHE A 50 0.11 -2.96 -13.98
C PHE A 50 -1.10 -3.78 -13.51
N SER A 51 -1.33 -3.87 -12.20
CA SER A 51 -2.45 -4.61 -11.63
C SER A 51 -2.94 -3.98 -10.35
N MET A 52 -4.24 -4.17 -10.10
CA MET A 52 -4.93 -3.69 -8.91
C MET A 52 -5.51 -4.89 -8.13
N PRO A 53 -5.59 -4.82 -6.80
CA PRO A 53 -4.94 -3.81 -5.95
C PRO A 53 -3.42 -4.00 -5.89
N THR A 54 -2.66 -2.91 -5.75
CA THR A 54 -1.23 -2.95 -5.43
C THR A 54 -0.90 -2.01 -4.28
N VAL A 55 -0.11 -2.48 -3.32
CA VAL A 55 0.39 -1.71 -2.18
C VAL A 55 1.90 -1.60 -2.31
N LEU A 56 2.40 -0.37 -2.31
CA LEU A 56 3.82 -0.06 -2.18
C LEU A 56 4.06 0.63 -0.85
N VAL A 57 5.03 0.17 -0.07
CA VAL A 57 5.46 0.83 1.17
C VAL A 57 6.89 1.26 1.00
N PHE A 58 7.13 2.55 1.25
CA PHE A 58 8.44 3.16 1.21
C PHE A 58 8.88 3.47 2.63
N LEU A 59 10.10 3.08 2.97
CA LEU A 59 10.78 3.42 4.21
C LEU A 59 12.11 4.07 3.84
N ASP A 60 12.41 5.24 4.41
CA ASP A 60 13.61 6.02 4.09
C ASP A 60 13.82 6.24 2.57
N GLY A 61 12.73 6.59 1.87
CA GLY A 61 12.74 6.84 0.43
C GLY A 61 12.90 5.60 -0.46
N LYS A 62 13.12 4.40 0.11
CA LYS A 62 13.28 3.15 -0.63
C LYS A 62 12.03 2.29 -0.58
N GLU A 63 11.68 1.66 -1.70
CA GLU A 63 10.61 0.68 -1.74
C GLU A 63 11.00 -0.53 -0.89
N PHE A 64 10.20 -0.81 0.14
CA PHE A 64 10.44 -1.89 1.10
C PHE A 64 9.48 -3.06 0.90
N ILE A 65 8.20 -2.77 0.64
CA ILE A 65 7.19 -3.80 0.37
C ILE A 65 6.47 -3.47 -0.93
N ARG A 66 6.29 -4.49 -1.77
CA ARG A 66 5.36 -4.53 -2.88
C ARG A 66 4.45 -5.74 -2.75
N LYS A 67 3.15 -5.52 -2.66
CA LYS A 67 2.13 -6.59 -2.72
C LYS A 67 1.13 -6.27 -3.81
N SER A 68 0.81 -7.26 -4.65
CA SER A 68 -0.15 -7.11 -5.74
C SER A 68 -1.13 -8.27 -5.80
N ARG A 69 -2.37 -7.99 -6.22
CA ARG A 69 -3.46 -8.96 -6.42
C ARG A 69 -3.92 -9.69 -5.15
N ASN A 70 -3.17 -10.68 -4.69
CA ASN A 70 -3.50 -11.51 -3.53
C ASN A 70 -2.63 -11.10 -2.35
N MET A 71 -3.19 -10.28 -1.46
CA MET A 71 -2.51 -9.81 -0.26
C MET A 71 -3.42 -9.88 0.97
N SER A 72 -2.83 -10.13 2.12
CA SER A 72 -3.49 -10.03 3.42
C SER A 72 -3.02 -8.77 4.15
N VAL A 73 -3.95 -8.13 4.87
CA VAL A 73 -3.64 -6.97 5.70
C VAL A 73 -2.66 -7.36 6.80
N ASP A 74 -2.89 -8.49 7.46
CA ASP A 74 -2.01 -9.04 8.50
C ASP A 74 -0.60 -9.35 7.98
N GLY A 75 -0.49 -9.84 6.74
CA GLY A 75 0.80 -10.08 6.11
C GLY A 75 1.60 -8.78 5.95
N ILE A 76 0.97 -7.73 5.42
CA ILE A 76 1.62 -6.40 5.29
C ILE A 76 2.01 -5.86 6.67
N VAL A 77 1.13 -6.01 7.66
CA VAL A 77 1.43 -5.57 9.03
C VAL A 77 2.62 -6.33 9.59
N ASN A 78 2.68 -7.65 9.48
CA ASN A 78 3.79 -8.42 10.00
C ASN A 78 5.12 -8.09 9.30
N ASP A 79 5.10 -7.91 7.98
CA ASP A 79 6.28 -7.54 7.19
C ASP A 79 6.86 -6.17 7.62
N LEU A 80 6.01 -5.22 8.04
CA LEU A 80 6.44 -3.89 8.48
C LEU A 80 6.84 -3.79 9.95
N LYS A 81 6.43 -4.74 10.79
CA LYS A 81 6.53 -4.61 12.26
C LYS A 81 7.96 -4.32 12.73
N ARG A 82 8.92 -5.15 12.31
CA ARG A 82 10.35 -5.01 12.67
C ARG A 82 11.01 -3.76 12.05
N PRO A 83 10.95 -3.53 10.72
CA PRO A 83 11.64 -2.39 10.11
C PRO A 83 11.06 -1.04 10.53
N TYR A 84 9.74 -0.94 10.75
CA TYR A 84 9.13 0.28 11.27
C TYR A 84 9.65 0.62 12.67
N SER A 85 9.72 -0.38 13.57
CA SER A 85 10.26 -0.18 14.92
C SER A 85 11.71 0.29 14.93
N LEU A 86 12.54 -0.15 13.98
CA LEU A 86 13.96 0.20 13.93
C LEU A 86 14.24 1.58 13.32
N LEU A 87 13.36 2.07 12.43
CA LEU A 87 13.58 3.31 11.69
C LEU A 87 12.85 4.52 12.29
N MET A 88 11.89 4.27 13.16
CA MET A 88 10.98 5.29 13.71
C MET A 88 11.11 5.42 15.24
N GLU A 89 12.19 4.88 15.81
CA GLU A 89 12.67 5.19 17.17
C GLU A 89 13.46 6.51 17.20
#